data_AF-A0A929DXY7-F1
#
_entry.id   AF-A0A929DXY7-F1
#
_cell.length_a   1.000
_cell.length_b   1.000
_cell.length_c   1.000
_cell.angle_alpha   90.00
_cell.angle_beta   90.00
_cell.angle_gamma   90.00
#
_symmetry.space_group_name_H-M   'P 1'
#
loop_
_entity.id
_entity.type
_entity.pdbx_description
1 polymer ?
#
loop_
_entity_poly.entity_id
_entity_poly.type
_entity_poly.pdbx_seq_one_letter_code
_entity_poly.pdbx_strand_id
1 'polypeptide(L)'
;MSQNLTPDFIKALETGRPPNIVKLFPNSKALIVSGKVIDRAMFAKGNAMTMAANGRNLFVIRGALAAAQRANSAIIIEIAKSEGGASAYCAVNYWNIARQVDAVCNELSITVPVAIHADHYGIKNDADVQAAQVEIPTIFDAGITSIAIDASHLPDAQNLLANIALNPCVPEWAGLETEVGEIKGTQGLSTIEEALFLIQGLNANDIFPDWIALNNGTTHGIEASDQGIQVELTARIHEQLGAYKISGAQHGTSGNSYDRLRQIALQTNTTKANVATALQMLSWGLAVNDYGNAQLDGNGSFIKVEGEGPTEEMWQAIVAYADKEGWKGGNYKKLNLPFETKLLGQSREIRERMSKRVEDFVYHMLVDVFNAGDTAPLGIEAILSAGSYDLGSKVDRIEDPGQWTEEKIIERGATIDSDKGPAGDFDD
;
A
#
# COMPACT_ATOMS: atom_id res chain seq x y z
N MET A 1 -6.07 -13.79 29.19
CA MET A 1 -7.28 -13.02 29.58
C MET A 1 -8.21 -13.05 28.38
N SER A 2 -9.47 -13.46 28.51
CA SER A 2 -10.42 -13.27 27.42
C SER A 2 -10.64 -11.76 27.29
N GLN A 3 -10.16 -11.16 26.20
CA GLN A 3 -10.59 -9.80 25.87
C GLN A 3 -12.12 -9.84 25.74
N ASN A 4 -12.82 -8.98 26.49
CA ASN A 4 -14.24 -8.79 26.31
C ASN A 4 -14.43 -8.02 24.99
N LEU A 5 -14.57 -8.77 23.90
CA LEU A 5 -14.88 -8.21 22.59
C LEU A 5 -16.25 -7.52 22.65
N THR A 6 -16.37 -6.35 22.01
CA THR A 6 -17.65 -5.65 21.96
C THR A 6 -18.65 -6.40 21.07
N PRO A 7 -19.97 -6.30 21.32
CA PRO A 7 -20.98 -6.89 20.44
C PRO A 7 -20.83 -6.44 18.98
N ASP A 8 -20.53 -5.15 18.77
CA ASP A 8 -20.31 -4.56 17.44
C ASP A 8 -19.12 -5.20 16.72
N PHE A 9 -18.01 -5.42 17.43
CA PHE A 9 -16.84 -6.09 16.85
C PHE A 9 -17.16 -7.55 16.50
N ILE A 10 -17.84 -8.28 17.38
CA ILE A 10 -18.26 -9.67 17.11
C ILE A 10 -19.14 -9.70 15.85
N LYS A 11 -20.08 -8.76 15.74
CA LYS A 11 -20.95 -8.69 14.58
C LYS A 11 -20.18 -8.36 13.30
N ALA A 12 -19.26 -7.40 13.36
CA ALA A 12 -18.39 -7.07 12.23
C ALA A 12 -17.47 -8.24 11.84
N LEU A 13 -17.01 -9.06 12.79
CA LEU A 13 -16.22 -10.26 12.50
C LEU A 13 -17.05 -11.33 11.77
N GLU A 14 -18.34 -11.44 12.08
CA GLU A 14 -19.27 -12.37 11.42
C GLU A 14 -19.62 -11.93 10.00
N THR A 15 -19.81 -10.62 9.77
CA THR A 15 -20.36 -10.12 8.49
C THR A 15 -19.34 -9.44 7.59
N GLY A 16 -18.29 -8.84 8.16
CA GLY A 16 -17.37 -7.95 7.44
C GLY A 16 -16.16 -8.63 6.80
N ARG A 17 -15.90 -9.90 7.13
CA ARG A 17 -14.79 -10.66 6.54
C ARG A 17 -15.18 -11.19 5.16
N PRO A 18 -14.39 -10.91 4.10
CA PRO A 18 -14.70 -11.42 2.77
C PRO A 18 -14.70 -12.97 2.69
N PRO A 19 -15.40 -13.56 1.70
CA PRO A 19 -15.56 -15.01 1.61
C PRO A 19 -14.25 -15.79 1.53
N ASN A 20 -13.23 -15.26 0.87
CA ASN A 20 -11.90 -15.88 0.79
C ASN A 20 -11.24 -15.98 2.17
N ILE A 21 -11.30 -14.92 2.98
CA ILE A 21 -10.79 -14.88 4.35
C ILE A 21 -11.54 -15.88 5.24
N VAL A 22 -12.88 -15.89 5.19
CA VAL A 22 -13.69 -16.83 5.99
C VAL A 22 -13.37 -18.27 5.64
N LYS A 23 -13.16 -18.57 4.34
CA LYS A 23 -12.79 -19.91 3.86
C LYS A 23 -11.39 -20.33 4.32
N LEU A 24 -10.41 -19.44 4.23
CA LEU A 24 -9.02 -19.72 4.59
C LEU A 24 -8.81 -19.82 6.11
N PHE A 25 -9.49 -18.95 6.87
CA PHE A 25 -9.28 -18.78 8.31
C PHE A 25 -10.61 -18.83 9.08
N PRO A 26 -11.35 -19.96 9.06
CA PRO A 26 -12.72 -20.04 9.60
C PRO A 26 -12.82 -19.77 11.10
N ASN A 27 -11.73 -20.00 11.85
CA ASN A 27 -11.66 -19.80 13.30
C ASN A 27 -10.89 -18.53 13.71
N SER A 28 -10.47 -17.71 12.74
CA SER A 28 -9.73 -16.50 13.04
C SER A 28 -10.58 -15.47 13.78
N LYS A 29 -9.94 -14.75 14.70
CA LYS A 29 -10.50 -13.60 15.41
C LYS A 29 -10.04 -12.27 14.81
N ALA A 30 -9.25 -12.30 13.75
CA ALA A 30 -8.79 -11.12 13.04
C ALA A 30 -9.89 -10.55 12.16
N LEU A 31 -10.16 -9.25 12.27
CA LEU A 31 -11.08 -8.52 11.38
C LEU A 31 -10.36 -8.14 10.09
N ILE A 32 -10.02 -9.16 9.28
CA ILE A 32 -9.43 -8.96 7.95
C ILE A 32 -10.55 -8.63 6.96
N VAL A 33 -10.48 -7.45 6.36
CA VAL A 33 -11.57 -6.81 5.61
C VAL A 33 -11.13 -6.39 4.22
N SER A 34 -12.10 -6.04 3.37
CA SER A 34 -11.82 -5.35 2.11
C SER A 34 -11.10 -4.02 2.34
N GLY A 35 -10.23 -3.62 1.40
CA GLY A 35 -9.66 -2.28 1.37
C GLY A 35 -10.72 -1.18 1.43
N LYS A 36 -11.92 -1.42 0.87
CA LYS A 36 -13.06 -0.49 0.94
C LYS A 36 -13.37 -0.05 2.36
N VAL A 37 -13.34 -0.96 3.33
CA VAL A 37 -13.62 -0.64 4.75
C VAL A 37 -12.61 0.37 5.29
N ILE A 38 -11.34 0.22 4.90
CA ILE A 38 -10.28 1.12 5.35
C ILE A 38 -10.45 2.50 4.73
N ASP A 39 -10.74 2.58 3.43
CA ASP A 39 -11.06 3.85 2.78
C ASP A 39 -12.26 4.55 3.45
N ARG A 40 -13.36 3.83 3.69
CA ARG A 40 -14.55 4.42 4.32
C ARG A 40 -14.27 4.92 5.74
N ALA A 41 -13.43 4.24 6.51
CA ALA A 41 -13.03 4.70 7.83
C ALA A 41 -12.27 6.03 7.78
N MET A 42 -11.30 6.15 6.87
CA MET A 42 -10.51 7.37 6.70
C MET A 42 -11.34 8.51 6.10
N PHE A 43 -12.18 8.20 5.10
CA PHE A 43 -13.09 9.14 4.48
C PHE A 43 -14.09 9.71 5.50
N ALA A 44 -14.65 8.87 6.38
CA ALA A 44 -15.55 9.29 7.44
C ALA A 44 -14.85 10.14 8.52
N LYS A 45 -13.59 9.82 8.84
CA LYS A 45 -12.77 10.62 9.76
C LYS A 45 -12.53 12.02 9.21
N GLY A 46 -12.29 12.13 7.90
CA GLY A 46 -11.91 13.36 7.23
C GLY A 46 -10.52 13.83 7.61
N ASN A 47 -9.82 14.43 6.66
CA ASN A 47 -8.44 14.90 6.82
C ASN A 47 -7.52 13.85 7.46
N ALA A 48 -7.62 12.60 7.01
CA ALA A 48 -6.96 11.45 7.59
C ALA A 48 -6.50 10.47 6.51
N MET A 49 -5.33 9.87 6.73
CA MET A 49 -4.79 8.80 5.90
C MET A 49 -4.43 7.60 6.76
N THR A 50 -4.61 6.39 6.25
CA THR A 50 -3.97 5.21 6.86
C THR A 50 -2.58 5.03 6.28
N MET A 51 -1.73 4.33 7.03
CA MET A 51 -0.57 3.68 6.45
C MET A 51 -1.00 2.40 5.70
N ALA A 52 -0.44 2.23 4.50
CA ALA A 52 -0.24 0.92 3.91
C ALA A 52 1.21 0.50 4.18
N ALA A 53 1.35 -0.42 5.14
CA ALA A 53 2.64 -0.83 5.67
C ALA A 53 3.14 -2.02 4.84
N ASN A 54 4.22 -1.81 4.11
CA ASN A 54 4.78 -2.84 3.26
C ASN A 54 5.47 -3.94 4.09
N GLY A 55 4.88 -5.13 4.09
CA GLY A 55 5.26 -6.28 4.88
C GLY A 55 6.43 -7.08 4.31
N ARG A 56 7.54 -6.44 3.89
CA ARG A 56 8.74 -7.14 3.37
C ARG A 56 9.26 -8.28 4.25
N ASN A 57 9.02 -8.19 5.56
CA ASN A 57 9.37 -9.21 6.54
C ASN A 57 8.36 -9.30 7.70
N LEU A 58 8.40 -10.38 8.48
CA LEU A 58 7.47 -10.62 9.58
C LEU A 58 7.58 -9.56 10.69
N PHE A 59 8.75 -8.97 10.91
CA PHE A 59 8.96 -7.96 11.95
C PHE A 59 8.20 -6.68 11.64
N VAL A 60 8.17 -6.28 10.37
CA VAL A 60 7.39 -5.15 9.88
C VAL A 60 5.89 -5.41 10.05
N ILE A 61 5.40 -6.57 9.59
CA ILE A 61 3.99 -6.96 9.75
C ILE A 61 3.58 -6.87 11.23
N ARG A 62 4.39 -7.46 12.12
CA ARG A 62 4.11 -7.47 13.56
C ARG A 62 4.12 -6.07 14.18
N GLY A 63 5.13 -5.25 13.86
CA GLY A 63 5.22 -3.88 14.37
C GLY A 63 4.06 -3.01 13.89
N ALA A 64 3.70 -3.08 12.60
CA ALA A 64 2.60 -2.32 12.03
C ALA A 64 1.24 -2.69 12.65
N LEU A 65 0.96 -3.98 12.82
CA LEU A 65 -0.28 -4.46 13.46
C LEU A 65 -0.36 -4.03 14.93
N ALA A 66 0.74 -4.16 15.69
CA ALA A 66 0.81 -3.71 17.08
C ALA A 66 0.56 -2.18 17.19
N ALA A 67 1.13 -1.40 16.27
CA ALA A 67 0.95 0.05 16.22
C ALA A 67 -0.49 0.45 15.92
N ALA A 68 -1.11 -0.20 14.91
CA ALA A 68 -2.51 0.03 14.55
C ALA A 68 -3.44 -0.28 15.72
N GLN A 69 -3.22 -1.39 16.42
CA GLN A 69 -3.98 -1.73 17.62
C GLN A 69 -3.81 -0.70 18.73
N ARG A 70 -2.58 -0.25 18.98
CA ARG A 70 -2.28 0.79 19.98
C ARG A 70 -2.92 2.13 19.63
N ALA A 71 -2.98 2.47 18.34
CA ALA A 71 -3.61 3.69 17.82
C ALA A 71 -5.12 3.58 17.63
N ASN A 72 -5.71 2.40 17.86
CA ASN A 72 -7.10 2.09 17.53
C ASN A 72 -7.45 2.47 16.07
N SER A 73 -6.52 2.23 15.15
CA SER A 73 -6.57 2.66 13.75
C SER A 73 -6.84 1.47 12.84
N ALA A 74 -7.70 1.67 11.84
CA ALA A 74 -7.73 0.79 10.67
C ALA A 74 -6.37 0.86 9.94
N ILE A 75 -5.91 -0.25 9.35
CA ILE A 75 -4.60 -0.33 8.69
C ILE A 75 -4.61 -1.23 7.45
N ILE A 76 -3.68 -0.98 6.52
CA ILE A 76 -3.40 -1.84 5.37
C ILE A 76 -2.02 -2.46 5.56
N ILE A 77 -1.91 -3.78 5.38
CA ILE A 77 -0.64 -4.47 5.18
C ILE A 77 -0.51 -4.78 3.70
N GLU A 78 0.59 -4.39 3.09
CA GLU A 78 0.78 -4.56 1.64
C GLU A 78 2.12 -5.20 1.30
N ILE A 79 2.31 -5.59 0.04
CA ILE A 79 3.61 -5.92 -0.53
C ILE A 79 3.55 -5.65 -2.02
N ALA A 80 4.65 -5.21 -2.64
CA ALA A 80 4.63 -4.88 -4.07
C ALA A 80 4.99 -6.08 -4.96
N LYS A 81 4.57 -6.07 -6.23
CA LYS A 81 4.84 -7.17 -7.19
C LYS A 81 6.33 -7.45 -7.34
N SER A 82 7.15 -6.40 -7.35
CA SER A 82 8.61 -6.51 -7.44
C SER A 82 9.23 -7.23 -6.24
N GLU A 83 8.56 -7.24 -5.09
CA GLU A 83 9.10 -7.70 -3.81
C GLU A 83 8.54 -9.07 -3.42
N GLY A 84 7.24 -9.27 -3.66
CA GLY A 84 6.45 -10.43 -3.25
C GLY A 84 5.67 -11.09 -4.38
N GLY A 85 5.94 -10.77 -5.66
CA GLY A 85 5.37 -11.44 -6.82
C GLY A 85 6.14 -12.72 -7.21
N ALA A 86 6.00 -13.16 -8.46
CA ALA A 86 6.62 -14.41 -8.95
C ALA A 86 8.16 -14.43 -8.85
N SER A 87 8.80 -13.26 -8.96
CA SER A 87 10.26 -13.07 -8.84
C SER A 87 10.65 -12.40 -7.51
N ALA A 88 10.02 -12.83 -6.42
CA ALA A 88 10.17 -12.21 -5.11
C ALA A 88 11.61 -12.17 -4.58
N TYR A 89 11.98 -11.04 -3.99
CA TYR A 89 13.18 -10.90 -3.14
C TYR A 89 12.84 -10.82 -1.65
N CYS A 90 11.58 -11.00 -1.28
CA CYS A 90 11.10 -11.16 0.09
C CYS A 90 10.56 -12.59 0.31
N ALA A 91 10.65 -13.07 1.55
CA ALA A 91 10.03 -14.34 1.92
C ALA A 91 8.50 -14.20 2.08
N VAL A 92 8.04 -13.01 2.47
CA VAL A 92 6.64 -12.61 2.37
C VAL A 92 6.30 -12.39 0.90
N ASN A 93 5.16 -12.90 0.46
CA ASN A 93 4.69 -12.79 -0.92
C ASN A 93 3.16 -12.79 -0.99
N TYR A 94 2.60 -12.51 -2.17
CA TYR A 94 1.15 -12.45 -2.37
C TYR A 94 0.39 -13.69 -1.90
N TRP A 95 0.98 -14.87 -2.06
CA TRP A 95 0.33 -16.13 -1.74
C TRP A 95 0.44 -16.53 -0.27
N ASN A 96 1.22 -15.81 0.54
CA ASN A 96 1.42 -16.16 1.94
C ASN A 96 1.16 -15.03 2.94
N ILE A 97 1.10 -13.77 2.49
CA ILE A 97 1.00 -12.61 3.37
C ILE A 97 -0.26 -12.65 4.23
N ALA A 98 -1.40 -13.07 3.68
CA ALA A 98 -2.65 -13.20 4.43
C ALA A 98 -2.55 -14.16 5.61
N ARG A 99 -1.87 -15.30 5.42
CA ARG A 99 -1.63 -16.28 6.49
C ARG A 99 -0.72 -15.71 7.57
N GLN A 100 0.28 -14.91 7.20
CA GLN A 100 1.19 -14.27 8.15
C GLN A 100 0.46 -13.20 8.96
N VAL A 101 -0.30 -12.33 8.29
CA VAL A 101 -1.14 -11.31 8.94
C VAL A 101 -2.15 -11.95 9.88
N ASP A 102 -2.88 -12.98 9.44
CA ASP A 102 -3.84 -13.70 10.28
C ASP A 102 -3.21 -14.29 11.54
N ALA A 103 -2.06 -14.97 11.40
CA ALA A 103 -1.34 -15.56 12.52
C ALA A 103 -0.92 -14.50 13.55
N VAL A 104 -0.36 -13.38 13.08
CA VAL A 104 0.08 -12.29 13.95
C VAL A 104 -1.11 -11.59 14.60
N CYS A 105 -2.21 -11.37 13.87
CA CYS A 105 -3.43 -10.78 14.42
C CYS A 105 -3.99 -11.63 15.57
N ASN A 106 -4.05 -12.95 15.40
CA ASN A 106 -4.53 -13.85 16.45
C ASN A 106 -3.56 -13.93 17.65
N GLU A 107 -2.25 -13.95 17.40
CA GLU A 107 -1.24 -13.96 18.47
C GLU A 107 -1.31 -12.69 19.32
N LEU A 108 -1.39 -11.52 18.67
CA LEU A 108 -1.41 -10.21 19.33
C LEU A 108 -2.81 -9.78 19.78
N SER A 109 -3.85 -10.57 19.49
CA SER A 109 -5.26 -10.23 19.75
C SER A 109 -5.65 -8.88 19.15
N ILE A 110 -5.36 -8.71 17.85
CA ILE A 110 -5.70 -7.51 17.07
C ILE A 110 -7.21 -7.48 16.80
N THR A 111 -7.84 -6.35 17.13
CA THR A 111 -9.28 -6.10 16.98
C THR A 111 -9.60 -4.87 16.13
N VAL A 112 -8.60 -4.27 15.47
CA VAL A 112 -8.82 -3.21 14.48
C VAL A 112 -9.04 -3.82 13.08
N PRO A 113 -9.76 -3.15 12.16
CA PRO A 113 -9.86 -3.59 10.77
C PRO A 113 -8.50 -3.60 10.07
N VAL A 114 -8.20 -4.70 9.37
CA VAL A 114 -6.96 -4.87 8.60
C VAL A 114 -7.28 -5.26 7.17
N ALA A 115 -6.78 -4.55 6.17
CA ALA A 115 -6.82 -4.99 4.78
C ALA A 115 -5.46 -5.54 4.34
N ILE A 116 -5.48 -6.45 3.36
CA ILE A 116 -4.28 -7.04 2.76
C ILE A 116 -4.25 -6.63 1.30
N HIS A 117 -3.25 -5.83 0.93
CA HIS A 117 -3.18 -5.17 -0.37
C HIS A 117 -2.04 -5.73 -1.23
N ALA A 118 -2.34 -6.06 -2.48
CA ALA A 118 -1.33 -6.33 -3.50
C ALA A 118 -0.95 -5.00 -4.15
N ASP A 119 0.19 -4.44 -3.75
CA ASP A 119 0.65 -3.11 -4.15
C ASP A 119 1.36 -3.15 -5.51
N HIS A 120 1.23 -2.08 -6.30
CA HIS A 120 1.81 -1.97 -7.65
C HIS A 120 1.81 -3.29 -8.43
N TYR A 121 0.63 -3.83 -8.76
CA TYR A 121 0.54 -4.93 -9.71
C TYR A 121 0.85 -4.38 -11.12
N GLY A 122 2.14 -4.19 -11.38
CA GLY A 122 2.63 -3.50 -12.57
C GLY A 122 2.32 -4.25 -13.87
N ILE A 123 1.78 -3.51 -14.83
CA ILE A 123 1.47 -3.91 -16.20
C ILE A 123 2.25 -3.02 -17.15
N LYS A 124 3.23 -3.59 -17.85
CA LYS A 124 4.10 -2.82 -18.77
C LYS A 124 3.82 -3.13 -20.24
N ASN A 125 3.06 -4.18 -20.54
CA ASN A 125 2.72 -4.62 -21.90
C ASN A 125 1.56 -5.64 -21.89
N ASP A 126 1.10 -6.05 -23.08
CA ASP A 126 0.00 -7.01 -23.25
C ASP A 126 0.29 -8.41 -22.67
N ALA A 127 1.55 -8.84 -22.64
CA ALA A 127 1.90 -10.12 -22.02
C ALA A 127 1.72 -10.07 -20.50
N ASP A 128 1.97 -8.92 -19.87
CA ASP A 128 1.67 -8.71 -18.46
C ASP A 128 0.17 -8.74 -18.18
N VAL A 129 -0.67 -8.21 -19.08
CA VAL A 129 -2.14 -8.31 -18.96
C VAL A 129 -2.57 -9.78 -18.96
N GLN A 130 -2.06 -10.58 -19.91
CA GLN A 130 -2.39 -12.01 -19.98
C GLN A 130 -1.91 -12.79 -18.74
N ALA A 131 -0.71 -12.47 -18.24
CA ALA A 131 -0.21 -13.06 -17.01
C ALA A 131 -1.08 -12.67 -15.80
N ALA A 132 -1.47 -11.40 -15.71
CA ALA A 132 -2.31 -10.87 -14.65
C ALA A 132 -3.70 -11.52 -14.62
N GLN A 133 -4.31 -11.80 -15.77
CA GLN A 133 -5.59 -12.51 -15.86
C GLN A 133 -5.54 -13.91 -15.22
N VAL A 134 -4.37 -14.55 -15.23
CA VAL A 134 -4.16 -15.84 -14.56
C VAL A 134 -3.81 -15.64 -13.09
N GLU A 135 -2.94 -14.69 -12.77
CA GLU A 135 -2.36 -14.54 -11.43
C GLU A 135 -3.29 -13.84 -10.44
N ILE A 136 -4.01 -12.79 -10.84
CA ILE A 136 -4.88 -11.99 -9.96
C ILE A 136 -5.89 -12.88 -9.21
N PRO A 137 -6.63 -13.80 -9.85
CA PRO A 137 -7.53 -14.70 -9.12
C PRO A 137 -6.79 -15.53 -8.06
N THR A 138 -5.56 -15.97 -8.33
CA THR A 138 -4.80 -16.82 -7.39
C THR A 138 -4.37 -16.09 -6.12
N ILE A 139 -4.09 -14.78 -6.20
CA ILE A 139 -3.70 -14.00 -5.03
C ILE A 139 -4.92 -13.68 -4.16
N PHE A 140 -6.10 -13.48 -4.77
CA PHE A 140 -7.37 -13.41 -4.04
C PHE A 140 -7.72 -14.74 -3.38
N ASP A 141 -7.52 -15.87 -4.07
CA ASP A 141 -7.67 -17.22 -3.48
C ASP A 141 -6.74 -17.44 -2.29
N ALA A 142 -5.58 -16.78 -2.26
CA ALA A 142 -4.61 -16.82 -1.16
C ALA A 142 -4.88 -15.80 -0.03
N GLY A 143 -5.92 -14.98 -0.16
CA GLY A 143 -6.38 -14.09 0.91
C GLY A 143 -6.00 -12.61 0.77
N ILE A 144 -5.53 -12.16 -0.40
CA ILE A 144 -5.52 -10.72 -0.72
C ILE A 144 -6.97 -10.18 -0.64
N THR A 145 -7.13 -8.95 -0.13
CA THR A 145 -8.45 -8.29 0.00
C THR A 145 -8.53 -6.94 -0.73
N SER A 146 -7.43 -6.50 -1.34
CA SER A 146 -7.33 -5.28 -2.13
C SER A 146 -6.15 -5.35 -3.10
N ILE A 147 -6.21 -4.64 -4.24
CA ILE A 147 -5.17 -4.64 -5.26
C ILE A 147 -5.02 -3.26 -5.90
N ALA A 148 -3.79 -2.86 -6.22
CA ALA A 148 -3.48 -1.77 -7.13
C ALA A 148 -3.13 -2.33 -8.52
N ILE A 149 -3.98 -2.04 -9.51
CA ILE A 149 -3.67 -2.33 -10.92
C ILE A 149 -2.91 -1.12 -11.47
N ASP A 150 -1.60 -1.27 -11.58
CA ASP A 150 -0.72 -0.21 -12.05
C ASP A 150 -0.35 -0.47 -13.52
N ALA A 151 -1.12 0.15 -14.42
CA ALA A 151 -0.84 0.18 -15.85
C ALA A 151 -0.35 1.55 -16.31
N SER A 152 0.17 2.37 -15.39
CA SER A 152 0.62 3.75 -15.65
C SER A 152 1.83 3.84 -16.58
N HIS A 153 2.58 2.74 -16.73
CA HIS A 153 3.67 2.59 -17.71
C HIS A 153 3.19 2.56 -19.16
N LEU A 154 1.90 2.27 -19.39
CA LEU A 154 1.32 2.25 -20.73
C LEU A 154 0.90 3.68 -21.15
N PRO A 155 0.73 3.94 -22.46
CA PRO A 155 0.03 5.14 -22.89
C PRO A 155 -1.41 5.12 -22.38
N ASP A 156 -2.04 6.29 -22.25
CA ASP A 156 -3.20 6.46 -21.38
C ASP A 156 -4.42 5.63 -21.82
N ALA A 157 -4.63 5.50 -23.14
CA ALA A 157 -5.64 4.60 -23.70
C ALA A 157 -5.39 3.14 -23.29
N GLN A 158 -4.14 2.67 -23.38
CA GLN A 158 -3.77 1.31 -23.00
C GLN A 158 -3.81 1.10 -21.48
N ASN A 159 -3.50 2.12 -20.66
CA ASN A 159 -3.70 2.08 -19.21
C ASN A 159 -5.18 1.82 -18.86
N LEU A 160 -6.09 2.60 -19.46
CA LEU A 160 -7.53 2.42 -19.27
C LEU A 160 -8.00 1.04 -19.76
N LEU A 161 -7.59 0.62 -20.96
CA LEU A 161 -7.97 -0.69 -21.52
C LEU A 161 -7.45 -1.86 -20.69
N ALA A 162 -6.23 -1.76 -20.13
CA ALA A 162 -5.69 -2.77 -19.23
C ALA A 162 -6.51 -2.90 -17.94
N ASN A 163 -6.89 -1.78 -17.32
CA ASN A 163 -7.78 -1.79 -16.15
C ASN A 163 -9.15 -2.42 -16.50
N ILE A 164 -9.75 -2.08 -17.65
CA ILE A 164 -11.02 -2.68 -18.10
C ILE A 164 -10.87 -4.20 -18.31
N ALA A 165 -9.79 -4.64 -18.95
CA ALA A 165 -9.55 -6.05 -19.24
C ALA A 165 -9.27 -6.90 -17.99
N LEU A 166 -8.72 -6.30 -16.93
CA LEU A 166 -8.34 -6.98 -15.68
C LEU A 166 -9.41 -6.91 -14.60
N ASN A 167 -10.31 -5.93 -14.63
CA ASN A 167 -11.37 -5.77 -13.62
C ASN A 167 -12.22 -7.05 -13.40
N PRO A 168 -12.60 -7.85 -14.43
CA PRO A 168 -13.32 -9.11 -14.21
C PRO A 168 -12.57 -10.15 -13.38
N CYS A 169 -11.24 -10.00 -13.21
CA CYS A 169 -10.42 -10.88 -12.36
C CYS A 169 -10.39 -10.43 -10.89
N VAL A 170 -10.88 -9.22 -10.59
CA VAL A 170 -10.92 -8.65 -9.24
C VAL A 170 -12.34 -8.83 -8.67
N PRO A 171 -12.51 -9.42 -7.46
CA PRO A 171 -13.82 -9.52 -6.85
C PRO A 171 -14.43 -8.13 -6.56
N GLU A 172 -15.72 -7.94 -6.83
CA GLU A 172 -16.42 -6.64 -6.68
C GLU A 172 -16.34 -6.06 -5.25
N TRP A 173 -16.25 -6.93 -4.24
CA TRP A 173 -16.12 -6.53 -2.83
C TRP A 173 -14.73 -6.02 -2.48
N ALA A 174 -13.69 -6.33 -3.28
CA ALA A 174 -12.30 -6.01 -2.97
C ALA A 174 -12.01 -4.52 -3.15
N GLY A 175 -11.07 -3.98 -2.38
CA GLY A 175 -10.61 -2.60 -2.60
C GLY A 175 -9.79 -2.53 -3.89
N LEU A 176 -10.12 -1.59 -4.77
CA LEU A 176 -9.42 -1.40 -6.04
C LEU A 176 -8.69 -0.05 -6.06
N GLU A 177 -7.43 -0.08 -6.43
CA GLU A 177 -6.59 1.09 -6.68
C GLU A 177 -6.12 1.08 -8.14
N THR A 178 -6.04 2.26 -8.73
CA THR A 178 -5.52 2.49 -10.09
C THR A 178 -4.52 3.63 -10.09
N GLU A 179 -3.77 3.82 -11.16
CA GLU A 179 -2.65 4.76 -11.19
C GLU A 179 -2.54 5.52 -12.50
N VAL A 180 -2.17 6.81 -12.41
CA VAL A 180 -1.85 7.68 -13.56
C VAL A 180 -0.56 8.44 -13.33
N GLY A 181 0.12 8.74 -14.43
CA GLY A 181 1.45 9.36 -14.41
C GLY A 181 2.50 8.31 -14.08
N GLU A 182 3.36 8.03 -15.04
CA GLU A 182 4.44 7.08 -14.84
C GLU A 182 5.40 7.64 -13.78
N ILE A 183 5.72 6.87 -12.74
CA ILE A 183 6.74 7.27 -11.75
C ILE A 183 8.13 7.17 -12.40
N LYS A 184 8.48 8.17 -13.21
CA LYS A 184 9.76 8.32 -13.93
C LYS A 184 10.71 9.30 -13.22
N GLY A 185 10.96 9.09 -11.93
CA GLY A 185 11.81 10.00 -11.16
C GLY A 185 11.25 11.44 -11.12
N THR A 186 12.07 12.47 -11.32
CA THR A 186 11.69 13.89 -11.16
C THR A 186 11.00 14.53 -12.38
N GLN A 187 10.50 13.75 -13.35
CA GLN A 187 9.84 14.27 -14.56
C GLN A 187 8.52 13.51 -14.80
N GLY A 188 7.55 14.17 -15.46
CA GLY A 188 6.27 13.55 -15.84
C GLY A 188 5.20 13.54 -14.73
N LEU A 189 4.96 14.69 -14.08
CA LEU A 189 3.89 14.83 -13.09
C LEU A 189 2.52 14.53 -13.72
N SER A 190 1.66 13.80 -12.98
CA SER A 190 0.29 13.53 -13.41
C SER A 190 -0.48 14.82 -13.64
N THR A 191 -1.32 14.82 -14.66
CA THR A 191 -2.17 15.93 -15.04
C THR A 191 -3.63 15.68 -14.65
N ILE A 192 -4.41 16.77 -14.63
CA ILE A 192 -5.87 16.68 -14.46
C ILE A 192 -6.51 15.89 -15.61
N GLU A 193 -5.99 16.07 -16.84
CA GLU A 193 -6.53 15.43 -18.04
C GLU A 193 -6.34 13.91 -18.02
N GLU A 194 -5.13 13.42 -17.68
CA GLU A 194 -4.86 11.98 -17.53
C GLU A 194 -5.73 11.35 -16.44
N ALA A 195 -5.84 12.00 -15.28
CA ALA A 195 -6.62 11.51 -14.16
C ALA A 195 -8.13 11.46 -14.49
N LEU A 196 -8.67 12.51 -15.11
CA LEU A 196 -10.06 12.51 -15.57
C LEU A 196 -10.30 11.45 -16.63
N PHE A 197 -9.40 11.33 -17.62
CA PHE A 197 -9.53 10.35 -18.69
C PHE A 197 -9.66 8.93 -18.15
N LEU A 198 -8.78 8.54 -17.22
CA LEU A 198 -8.83 7.21 -16.62
C LEU A 198 -10.12 7.01 -15.82
N ILE A 199 -10.44 7.92 -14.88
CA ILE A 199 -11.57 7.72 -13.97
C ILE A 199 -12.93 7.80 -14.68
N GLN A 200 -13.07 8.67 -15.67
CA GLN A 200 -14.29 8.72 -16.48
C GLN A 200 -14.47 7.45 -17.32
N GLY A 201 -13.38 6.96 -17.94
CA GLY A 201 -13.42 5.73 -18.70
C GLY A 201 -13.76 4.51 -17.86
N LEU A 202 -13.18 4.41 -16.66
CA LEU A 202 -13.51 3.35 -15.70
C LEU A 202 -14.97 3.45 -15.25
N ASN A 203 -15.43 4.65 -14.88
CA ASN A 203 -16.81 4.87 -14.45
C ASN A 203 -17.82 4.46 -15.54
N ALA A 204 -17.55 4.80 -16.81
CA ALA A 204 -18.39 4.42 -17.95
C ALA A 204 -18.50 2.90 -18.15
N ASN A 205 -17.55 2.14 -17.62
CA ASN A 205 -17.47 0.69 -17.70
C ASN A 205 -17.87 -0.02 -16.38
N ASP A 206 -18.58 0.66 -15.47
CA ASP A 206 -18.94 0.19 -14.11
C ASP A 206 -17.74 -0.21 -13.25
N ILE A 207 -16.61 0.46 -13.44
CA ILE A 207 -15.41 0.26 -12.62
C ILE A 207 -15.26 1.47 -11.72
N PHE A 208 -15.28 1.23 -10.41
CA PHE A 208 -15.28 2.27 -9.39
C PHE A 208 -14.09 2.06 -8.43
N PRO A 209 -12.87 2.46 -8.80
CA PRO A 209 -11.72 2.36 -7.90
C PRO A 209 -11.97 3.17 -6.62
N ASP A 210 -11.52 2.64 -5.49
CA ASP A 210 -11.56 3.33 -4.21
C ASP A 210 -10.44 4.36 -4.11
N TRP A 211 -9.29 4.05 -4.74
CA TRP A 211 -8.09 4.87 -4.75
C TRP A 211 -7.54 5.15 -6.15
N ILE A 212 -6.93 6.34 -6.30
CA ILE A 212 -6.06 6.69 -7.41
C ILE A 212 -4.69 7.12 -6.89
N ALA A 213 -3.63 6.51 -7.40
CA ALA A 213 -2.26 6.96 -7.21
C ALA A 213 -1.85 7.93 -8.34
N LEU A 214 -1.07 8.94 -7.96
CA LEU A 214 -0.59 10.00 -8.86
C LEU A 214 0.93 10.11 -8.74
N ASN A 215 1.63 10.23 -9.85
CA ASN A 215 2.98 10.81 -9.84
C ASN A 215 2.88 12.32 -9.52
N ASN A 216 3.03 12.67 -8.25
CA ASN A 216 3.06 14.05 -7.78
C ASN A 216 4.46 14.52 -7.38
N GLY A 217 5.51 13.92 -7.95
CA GLY A 217 6.90 14.31 -7.71
C GLY A 217 7.61 13.53 -6.60
N THR A 218 6.94 12.54 -5.99
CA THR A 218 7.60 11.59 -5.10
C THR A 218 8.47 10.61 -5.87
N THR A 219 9.66 10.33 -5.35
CA THR A 219 10.51 9.23 -5.82
C THR A 219 10.50 8.08 -4.81
N HIS A 220 10.50 6.84 -5.28
CA HIS A 220 10.74 5.70 -4.39
C HIS A 220 12.20 5.72 -3.90
N GLY A 221 12.40 5.70 -2.57
CA GLY A 221 13.73 5.57 -1.96
C GLY A 221 14.21 6.82 -1.23
N ILE A 222 15.53 7.03 -1.22
CA ILE A 222 16.19 8.14 -0.49
C ILE A 222 16.11 9.39 -1.37
N GLU A 223 15.42 10.44 -0.90
CA GLU A 223 15.29 11.70 -1.63
C GLU A 223 16.65 12.29 -2.01
N ALA A 224 16.81 12.59 -3.30
CA ALA A 224 17.98 13.24 -3.87
C ALA A 224 17.64 14.56 -4.60
N SER A 225 16.38 15.03 -4.58
CA SER A 225 15.95 16.19 -5.37
C SER A 225 15.10 17.21 -4.59
N ASP A 226 15.18 18.47 -5.02
CA ASP A 226 14.56 19.64 -4.38
C ASP A 226 13.06 19.85 -4.72
N GLN A 227 12.42 18.99 -5.52
CA GLN A 227 11.03 19.21 -5.96
C GLN A 227 9.98 18.77 -4.92
N GLY A 228 10.16 17.61 -4.27
CA GLY A 228 9.24 17.06 -3.26
C GLY A 228 7.78 16.87 -3.73
N ILE A 229 6.92 16.39 -2.82
CA ILE A 229 5.48 16.22 -3.06
C ILE A 229 4.79 17.53 -3.50
N GLN A 230 4.10 17.49 -4.63
CA GLN A 230 3.30 18.60 -5.18
C GLN A 230 1.87 18.63 -4.60
N VAL A 231 1.72 19.07 -3.34
CA VAL A 231 0.42 19.09 -2.62
C VAL A 231 -0.67 19.84 -3.39
N GLU A 232 -0.37 21.03 -3.93
CA GLU A 232 -1.36 21.84 -4.67
C GLU A 232 -1.82 21.17 -5.97
N LEU A 233 -0.93 20.45 -6.65
CA LEU A 233 -1.29 19.66 -7.83
C LEU A 233 -2.24 18.52 -7.45
N THR A 234 -1.89 17.74 -6.42
CA THR A 234 -2.73 16.66 -5.90
C THR A 234 -4.11 17.16 -5.48
N ALA A 235 -4.18 18.29 -4.76
CA ALA A 235 -5.44 18.90 -4.34
C ALA A 235 -6.33 19.27 -5.55
N ARG A 236 -5.76 19.91 -6.58
CA ARG A 236 -6.50 20.27 -7.80
C ARG A 236 -7.02 19.05 -8.55
N ILE A 237 -6.21 17.99 -8.68
CA ILE A 237 -6.66 16.74 -9.33
C ILE A 237 -7.82 16.12 -8.53
N HIS A 238 -7.70 16.02 -7.21
CA HIS A 238 -8.75 15.45 -6.36
C HIS A 238 -10.05 16.27 -6.38
N GLU A 239 -9.95 17.59 -6.51
CA GLU A 239 -11.12 18.46 -6.69
C GLU A 239 -11.88 18.11 -7.98
N GLN A 240 -11.17 17.96 -9.11
CA GLN A 240 -11.78 17.60 -10.40
C GLN A 240 -12.39 16.19 -10.39
N LEU A 241 -11.84 15.28 -9.59
CA LEU A 241 -12.37 13.93 -9.42
C LEU A 241 -13.50 13.83 -8.38
N GLY A 242 -13.89 14.93 -7.73
CA GLY A 242 -14.80 14.92 -6.59
C GLY A 242 -16.18 14.29 -6.84
N ALA A 243 -16.67 14.32 -8.10
CA ALA A 243 -17.93 13.69 -8.49
C ALA A 243 -17.88 12.15 -8.39
N TYR A 244 -16.70 11.55 -8.58
CA TYR A 244 -16.48 10.10 -8.53
C TYR A 244 -16.21 9.56 -7.12
N LYS A 245 -16.06 10.47 -6.14
CA LYS A 245 -15.76 10.14 -4.73
C LYS A 245 -14.52 9.27 -4.53
N ILE A 246 -13.65 9.14 -5.52
CA ILE A 246 -12.39 8.41 -5.42
C ILE A 246 -11.44 9.12 -4.43
N SER A 247 -10.71 8.34 -3.66
CA SER A 247 -9.73 8.84 -2.70
C SER A 247 -8.33 8.80 -3.32
N GLY A 248 -7.41 9.62 -2.84
CA GLY A 248 -6.01 9.50 -3.25
C GLY A 248 -5.28 8.38 -2.51
N ALA A 249 -4.29 7.78 -3.19
CA ALA A 249 -3.22 7.00 -2.59
C ALA A 249 -1.88 7.72 -2.77
N GLN A 250 -1.18 8.02 -1.67
CA GLN A 250 0.15 8.62 -1.70
C GLN A 250 1.21 7.52 -1.68
N HIS A 251 1.89 7.35 -2.81
CA HIS A 251 3.07 6.49 -2.89
C HIS A 251 4.34 7.26 -2.48
N GLY A 252 5.47 6.58 -2.35
CA GLY A 252 6.75 7.24 -2.11
C GLY A 252 6.85 8.04 -0.79
N THR A 253 6.12 7.66 0.25
CA THR A 253 6.09 8.38 1.54
C THR A 253 7.45 8.39 2.26
N SER A 254 8.20 7.28 2.17
CA SER A 254 9.56 7.23 2.72
C SER A 254 10.44 8.18 1.92
N GLY A 255 11.07 9.13 2.60
CA GLY A 255 11.85 10.20 1.99
C GLY A 255 11.28 11.59 2.23
N ASN A 256 9.97 11.69 2.50
CA ASN A 256 9.27 12.97 2.58
C ASN A 256 9.15 13.51 4.01
N SER A 257 9.07 14.84 4.14
CA SER A 257 8.92 15.48 5.44
C SER A 257 7.53 15.23 6.04
N TYR A 258 7.47 15.04 7.36
CA TYR A 258 6.19 14.91 8.08
C TYR A 258 5.24 16.08 7.84
N ASP A 259 5.76 17.29 7.66
CA ASP A 259 4.93 18.46 7.39
C ASP A 259 4.27 18.39 6.01
N ARG A 260 4.98 17.91 4.98
CA ARG A 260 4.39 17.67 3.65
C ARG A 260 3.34 16.57 3.69
N LEU A 261 3.61 15.49 4.42
CA LEU A 261 2.65 14.40 4.59
C LEU A 261 1.39 14.84 5.35
N ARG A 262 1.53 15.69 6.37
CA ARG A 262 0.39 16.35 7.03
C ARG A 262 -0.38 17.23 6.04
N GLN A 263 0.30 17.99 5.19
CA GLN A 263 -0.36 18.80 4.18
C GLN A 263 -1.17 17.96 3.20
N ILE A 264 -0.68 16.79 2.79
CA ILE A 264 -1.47 15.85 1.98
C ILE A 264 -2.74 15.43 2.73
N ALA A 265 -2.63 14.97 3.98
CA ALA A 265 -3.81 14.58 4.77
C ALA A 265 -4.81 15.73 4.95
N LEU A 266 -4.34 16.97 5.11
CA LEU A 266 -5.17 18.13 5.44
C LEU A 266 -5.77 18.84 4.21
N GLN A 267 -5.12 18.77 3.05
CA GLN A 267 -5.45 19.62 1.90
C GLN A 267 -5.92 18.82 0.67
N THR A 268 -5.88 17.49 0.72
CA THR A 268 -6.31 16.63 -0.38
C THR A 268 -7.31 15.58 0.12
N ASN A 269 -7.96 14.89 -0.81
CA ASN A 269 -8.78 13.71 -0.52
C ASN A 269 -7.98 12.38 -0.43
N THR A 270 -6.68 12.42 -0.08
CA THR A 270 -5.89 11.20 0.09
C THR A 270 -6.33 10.47 1.37
N THR A 271 -6.48 9.14 1.31
CA THR A 271 -6.84 8.30 2.48
C THR A 271 -5.88 7.14 2.72
N LYS A 272 -4.93 6.88 1.82
CA LYS A 272 -3.92 5.82 1.91
C LYS A 272 -2.53 6.39 1.65
N ALA A 273 -1.52 5.96 2.41
CA ALA A 273 -0.12 6.31 2.16
C ALA A 273 0.81 5.09 2.31
N ASN A 274 1.60 4.78 1.27
CA ASN A 274 2.46 3.59 1.22
C ASN A 274 3.80 3.86 1.92
N VAL A 275 4.24 2.96 2.80
CA VAL A 275 5.51 3.08 3.53
C VAL A 275 6.23 1.75 3.54
N ALA A 276 7.44 1.71 2.96
CA ALA A 276 8.21 0.47 2.81
C ALA A 276 9.63 0.55 3.36
N THR A 277 10.50 1.32 2.71
CA THR A 277 11.94 1.33 3.02
C THR A 277 12.22 1.69 4.48
N ALA A 278 11.55 2.71 5.04
CA ALA A 278 11.71 3.08 6.44
C ALA A 278 11.46 1.90 7.40
N LEU A 279 10.37 1.14 7.18
CA LEU A 279 9.96 0.04 8.06
C LEU A 279 10.99 -1.09 8.09
N GLN A 280 11.51 -1.46 6.91
CA GLN A 280 12.59 -2.44 6.80
C GLN A 280 13.83 -2.00 7.57
N MET A 281 14.30 -0.77 7.33
CA MET A 281 15.52 -0.24 7.94
C MET A 281 15.37 -0.13 9.46
N LEU A 282 14.20 0.27 9.95
CA LEU A 282 13.88 0.30 11.38
C LEU A 282 13.94 -1.09 12.00
N SER A 283 13.37 -2.10 11.35
CA SER A 283 13.39 -3.50 11.80
C SER A 283 14.82 -4.06 11.91
N TRP A 284 15.76 -3.53 11.12
CA TRP A 284 17.18 -3.90 11.17
C TRP A 284 18.01 -3.05 12.14
N GLY A 285 17.38 -2.14 12.90
CA GLY A 285 18.08 -1.33 13.88
C GLY A 285 18.86 -0.15 13.26
N LEU A 286 18.57 0.22 12.02
CA LEU A 286 19.26 1.34 11.36
C LEU A 286 18.67 2.68 11.74
N ALA A 287 19.50 3.69 11.94
CA ALA A 287 19.06 5.05 12.20
C ALA A 287 18.27 5.56 10.99
N VAL A 288 17.07 6.07 11.25
CA VAL A 288 16.19 6.66 10.25
C VAL A 288 15.87 8.08 10.72
N ASN A 289 15.95 9.05 9.82
CA ASN A 289 15.64 10.45 10.13
C ASN A 289 14.12 10.71 10.09
N ASP A 290 13.72 11.93 10.41
CA ASP A 290 12.31 12.37 10.41
C ASP A 290 11.66 12.36 9.01
N TYR A 291 12.42 12.03 7.96
CA TYR A 291 11.93 11.86 6.60
C TYR A 291 11.73 10.39 6.24
N GLY A 292 12.01 9.45 7.14
CA GLY A 292 11.96 8.02 6.83
C GLY A 292 13.17 7.50 6.04
N ASN A 293 14.22 8.33 5.87
CA ASN A 293 15.46 7.94 5.20
C ASN A 293 16.45 7.33 6.19
N ALA A 294 17.05 6.20 5.81
CA ALA A 294 18.14 5.61 6.57
C ALA A 294 19.38 6.51 6.50
N GLN A 295 19.99 6.76 7.66
CA GLN A 295 21.16 7.61 7.77
C GLN A 295 22.42 6.85 7.37
N LEU A 296 23.33 7.54 6.68
CA LEU A 296 24.61 7.02 6.25
C LEU A 296 25.76 7.72 6.99
N ASP A 297 26.84 7.00 7.26
CA ASP A 297 28.07 7.55 7.78
C ASP A 297 28.91 8.25 6.70
N GLY A 298 30.08 8.80 7.07
CA GLY A 298 30.97 9.49 6.13
C GLY A 298 31.54 8.59 5.02
N ASN A 299 31.39 7.27 5.12
CA ASN A 299 31.80 6.28 4.12
C ASN A 299 30.62 5.79 3.27
N GLY A 300 29.40 6.33 3.48
CA GLY A 300 28.19 5.90 2.79
C GLY A 300 27.61 4.58 3.29
N SER A 301 28.00 4.14 4.50
CA SER A 301 27.46 2.91 5.13
C SER A 301 26.30 3.25 6.05
N PHE A 302 25.30 2.36 6.15
CA PHE A 302 24.17 2.58 7.05
C PHE A 302 24.59 2.69 8.51
N ILE A 303 24.08 3.70 9.21
CA ILE A 303 24.31 3.87 10.64
C ILE A 303 23.40 2.90 11.40
N LYS A 304 24.01 1.91 12.04
CA LYS A 304 23.35 0.96 12.95
C LYS A 304 23.27 1.60 14.34
N VAL A 305 22.07 1.62 14.94
CA VAL A 305 21.90 2.02 16.35
C VAL A 305 22.31 0.84 17.22
N GLU A 306 23.25 1.08 18.13
CA GLU A 306 23.76 0.07 19.05
C GLU A 306 22.64 -0.49 19.91
N GLY A 307 22.54 -1.82 19.98
CA GLY A 307 21.54 -2.47 20.80
C GLY A 307 20.13 -2.49 20.19
N GLU A 308 19.93 -1.99 18.97
CA GLU A 308 18.65 -2.06 18.24
C GLU A 308 18.66 -3.14 17.13
N GLY A 309 17.50 -3.53 16.62
CA GLY A 309 17.43 -4.49 15.49
C GLY A 309 17.95 -5.89 15.83
N PRO A 310 18.60 -6.63 14.90
CA PRO A 310 19.23 -7.91 15.20
C PRO A 310 20.47 -7.75 16.10
N THR A 311 21.06 -8.86 16.53
CA THR A 311 22.35 -8.81 17.25
C THR A 311 23.44 -8.21 16.37
N GLU A 312 24.49 -7.67 16.98
CA GLU A 312 25.59 -7.05 16.23
C GLU A 312 26.33 -8.07 15.36
N GLU A 313 26.48 -9.32 15.83
CA GLU A 313 27.07 -10.40 15.04
C GLU A 313 26.21 -10.74 13.81
N MET A 314 24.88 -10.70 13.95
CA MET A 314 23.98 -10.94 12.83
C MET A 314 23.99 -9.76 11.86
N TRP A 315 24.06 -8.52 12.36
CA TRP A 315 24.22 -7.35 11.51
C TRP A 315 25.52 -7.40 10.71
N GLN A 316 26.64 -7.76 11.35
CA GLN A 316 27.91 -7.99 10.65
C GLN A 316 27.80 -9.07 9.57
N ALA A 317 27.06 -10.16 9.84
CA ALA A 317 26.80 -11.19 8.84
C ALA A 317 25.96 -10.69 7.65
N ILE A 318 24.98 -9.80 7.92
CA ILE A 318 24.18 -9.14 6.88
C ILE A 318 25.07 -8.26 5.99
N VAL A 319 25.88 -7.39 6.60
CA VAL A 319 26.79 -6.48 5.87
C VAL A 319 27.81 -7.28 5.05
N ALA A 320 28.45 -8.29 5.64
CA ALA A 320 29.41 -9.13 4.92
C ALA A 320 28.80 -9.88 3.73
N TYR A 321 27.54 -10.31 3.85
CA TYR A 321 26.82 -10.90 2.71
C TYR A 321 26.52 -9.86 1.63
N ALA A 322 26.06 -8.66 2.02
CA ALA A 322 25.81 -7.57 1.07
C ALA A 322 27.08 -7.20 0.30
N ASP A 323 28.22 -7.07 0.99
CA ASP A 323 29.52 -6.77 0.38
C ASP A 323 29.94 -7.85 -0.62
N LYS A 324 29.72 -9.13 -0.28
CA LYS A 324 30.02 -10.26 -1.17
C LYS A 324 29.19 -10.21 -2.47
N GLU A 325 27.92 -9.85 -2.37
CA GLU A 325 27.01 -9.73 -3.51
C GLU A 325 27.14 -8.36 -4.23
N GLY A 326 27.99 -7.46 -3.72
CA GLY A 326 28.15 -6.11 -4.27
C GLY A 326 26.94 -5.20 -4.04
N TRP A 327 26.07 -5.54 -3.09
CA TRP A 327 24.86 -4.76 -2.79
C TRP A 327 25.17 -3.61 -1.85
N LYS A 328 24.72 -2.40 -2.23
CA LYS A 328 24.86 -1.15 -1.47
C LYS A 328 23.58 -0.32 -1.55
N GLY A 329 23.36 0.56 -0.57
CA GLY A 329 22.23 1.50 -0.57
C GLY A 329 20.88 0.78 -0.75
N GLY A 330 20.08 1.21 -1.73
CA GLY A 330 18.76 0.65 -2.03
C GLY A 330 18.75 -0.87 -2.29
N ASN A 331 19.84 -1.44 -2.81
CA ASN A 331 19.95 -2.88 -3.05
C ASN A 331 19.93 -3.73 -1.77
N TYR A 332 20.08 -3.11 -0.59
CA TYR A 332 19.87 -3.80 0.68
C TYR A 332 18.45 -4.39 0.78
N LYS A 333 17.46 -3.90 0.02
CA LYS A 333 16.13 -4.53 -0.09
C LYS A 333 16.18 -6.04 -0.44
N LYS A 334 17.20 -6.46 -1.20
CA LYS A 334 17.40 -7.87 -1.61
C LYS A 334 17.89 -8.77 -0.46
N LEU A 335 18.26 -8.21 0.70
CA LEU A 335 18.68 -8.97 1.88
C LEU A 335 17.51 -9.60 2.65
N ASN A 336 16.26 -9.19 2.40
CA ASN A 336 15.09 -9.77 3.07
C ASN A 336 15.03 -11.30 2.88
N LEU A 337 15.10 -11.79 1.63
CA LEU A 337 15.04 -13.23 1.36
C LEU A 337 16.16 -14.06 2.03
N PRO A 338 17.47 -13.75 1.88
CA PRO A 338 18.53 -14.57 2.47
C PRO A 338 18.64 -14.48 4.00
N PHE A 339 18.02 -13.48 4.64
CA PHE A 339 18.11 -13.28 6.09
C PHE A 339 16.82 -13.47 6.87
N GLU A 340 15.64 -13.55 6.24
CA GLU A 340 14.37 -13.71 6.97
C GLU A 340 14.43 -14.84 8.01
N THR A 341 14.81 -16.04 7.58
CA THR A 341 14.85 -17.22 8.47
C THR A 341 15.92 -17.10 9.56
N LYS A 342 17.05 -16.44 9.26
CA LYS A 342 18.12 -16.20 10.25
C LYS A 342 17.69 -15.19 11.30
N LEU A 343 16.97 -14.14 10.89
CA LEU A 343 16.40 -13.15 11.79
C LEU A 343 15.28 -13.77 12.64
N LEU A 344 14.43 -14.62 12.06
CA LEU A 344 13.42 -15.39 12.81
C LEU A 344 14.02 -16.39 13.80
N GLY A 345 15.26 -16.85 13.55
CA GLY A 345 16.03 -17.70 14.46
C GLY A 345 16.64 -16.98 15.66
N GLN A 346 16.55 -15.64 15.72
CA GLN A 346 17.02 -14.85 16.86
C GLN A 346 16.16 -15.09 18.10
N SER A 347 16.72 -14.76 19.27
CA SER A 347 15.99 -14.88 20.54
C SER A 347 14.70 -14.05 20.52
N ARG A 348 13.73 -14.43 21.35
CA ARG A 348 12.46 -13.72 21.44
C ARG A 348 12.64 -12.22 21.72
N GLU A 349 13.53 -11.87 22.65
CA GLU A 349 13.84 -10.49 23.01
C GLU A 349 14.32 -9.67 21.80
N ILE A 350 15.22 -10.23 21.00
CA ILE A 350 15.75 -9.58 19.79
C ILE A 350 14.63 -9.39 18.76
N ARG A 351 13.81 -10.43 18.54
CA ARG A 351 12.68 -10.35 17.59
C ARG A 351 11.64 -9.32 18.02
N GLU A 352 11.31 -9.27 19.31
CA GLU A 352 10.38 -8.28 19.86
C GLU A 352 10.94 -6.86 19.74
N ARG A 353 12.24 -6.66 19.99
CA ARG A 353 12.93 -5.38 19.77
C ARG A 353 12.86 -4.91 18.32
N MET A 354 13.12 -5.79 17.36
CA MET A 354 13.02 -5.47 15.93
C MET A 354 11.62 -4.98 15.56
N SER A 355 10.58 -5.65 16.02
CA SER A 355 9.19 -5.24 15.79
C SER A 355 8.80 -3.98 16.54
N LYS A 356 9.30 -3.77 17.77
CA LYS A 356 8.96 -2.61 18.60
C LYS A 356 9.37 -1.29 17.96
N ARG A 357 10.52 -1.27 17.30
CA ARG A 357 11.02 -0.07 16.62
C ARG A 357 10.18 0.29 15.39
N VAL A 358 9.65 -0.71 14.69
CA VAL A 358 8.63 -0.50 13.65
C VAL A 358 7.33 -0.01 14.29
N GLU A 359 6.89 -0.62 15.39
CA GLU A 359 5.66 -0.23 16.09
C GLU A 359 5.66 1.26 16.48
N ASP A 360 6.74 1.75 17.10
CA ASP A 360 6.80 3.14 17.54
C ASP A 360 6.76 4.14 16.36
N PHE A 361 7.46 3.82 15.28
CA PHE A 361 7.42 4.64 14.06
C PHE A 361 6.04 4.63 13.42
N VAL A 362 5.43 3.46 13.24
CA VAL A 362 4.09 3.34 12.63
C VAL A 362 3.05 4.04 13.50
N TYR A 363 3.13 3.93 14.82
CA TYR A 363 2.22 4.63 15.73
C TYR A 363 2.34 6.15 15.57
N HIS A 364 3.57 6.68 15.54
CA HIS A 364 3.81 8.11 15.31
C HIS A 364 3.21 8.57 13.97
N MET A 365 3.44 7.82 12.90
CA MET A 365 2.89 8.13 11.58
C MET A 365 1.36 8.13 11.59
N LEU A 366 0.73 7.09 12.15
CA LEU A 366 -0.73 6.99 12.21
C LEU A 366 -1.35 8.12 13.04
N VAL A 367 -0.80 8.45 14.20
CA VAL A 367 -1.42 9.39 15.14
C VAL A 367 -1.01 10.83 14.87
N ASP A 368 0.28 11.10 14.76
CA ASP A 368 0.83 12.46 14.78
C ASP A 368 1.06 13.06 13.38
N VAL A 369 1.05 12.23 12.33
CA VAL A 369 1.25 12.67 10.94
C VAL A 369 -0.04 12.52 10.13
N PHE A 370 -0.66 11.35 10.18
CA PHE A 370 -1.77 11.01 9.30
C PHE A 370 -3.16 11.15 9.91
N ASN A 371 -3.29 11.51 11.20
CA ASN A 371 -4.58 11.68 11.87
C ASN A 371 -5.51 10.43 11.78
N ALA A 372 -4.91 9.24 11.74
CA ALA A 372 -5.57 7.94 11.59
C ALA A 372 -6.05 7.34 12.92
N GLY A 373 -5.68 7.93 14.05
CA GLY A 373 -6.08 7.46 15.37
C GLY A 373 -7.60 7.36 15.52
N ASP A 374 -8.06 6.30 16.18
CA ASP A 374 -9.47 6.01 16.43
C ASP A 374 -10.35 5.85 15.18
N THR A 375 -9.77 5.39 14.07
CA THR A 375 -10.52 5.09 12.84
C THR A 375 -11.10 3.68 12.81
N ALA A 376 -10.64 2.76 13.67
CA ALA A 376 -11.16 1.39 13.72
C ALA A 376 -12.68 1.31 13.99
N PRO A 377 -13.25 2.09 14.94
CA PRO A 377 -14.71 2.14 15.12
C PRO A 377 -15.47 2.57 13.87
N LEU A 378 -14.93 3.50 13.07
CA LEU A 378 -15.56 3.97 11.83
C LEU A 378 -15.58 2.87 10.77
N GLY A 379 -14.54 2.06 10.68
CA GLY A 379 -14.52 0.87 9.80
C GLY A 379 -15.53 -0.19 10.24
N ILE A 380 -15.64 -0.42 11.56
CA ILE A 380 -16.67 -1.32 12.12
C ILE A 380 -18.07 -0.79 11.79
N GLU A 381 -18.32 0.50 12.00
CA GLU A 381 -19.59 1.15 11.67
C GLU A 381 -19.93 1.02 10.17
N ALA A 382 -18.95 1.17 9.28
CA ALA A 382 -19.15 0.99 7.84
C ALA A 382 -19.61 -0.44 7.50
N ILE A 383 -19.00 -1.46 8.11
CA ILE A 383 -19.41 -2.86 7.95
C ILE A 383 -20.84 -3.07 8.47
N LEU A 384 -21.14 -2.57 9.66
CA LEU A 384 -22.45 -2.77 10.30
C LEU A 384 -23.57 -2.07 9.52
N SER A 385 -23.28 -0.88 8.99
CA SER A 385 -24.21 -0.10 8.16
C SER A 385 -24.50 -0.80 6.83
N ALA A 386 -23.49 -1.39 6.21
CA ALA A 386 -23.66 -2.21 5.00
C ALA A 386 -24.34 -3.55 5.30
N GLY A 387 -24.17 -4.08 6.51
CA GLY A 387 -24.63 -5.43 6.88
C GLY A 387 -23.91 -6.55 6.10
N SER A 388 -22.76 -6.25 5.49
CA SER A 388 -22.06 -7.10 4.52
C SER A 388 -20.55 -6.82 4.53
N TYR A 389 -19.76 -7.78 4.04
CA TYR A 389 -18.34 -7.60 3.72
C TYR A 389 -18.13 -6.76 2.46
N ASP A 390 -19.17 -6.69 1.62
CA ASP A 390 -19.22 -5.89 0.42
C ASP A 390 -19.91 -4.55 0.71
N LEU A 391 -19.15 -3.47 0.63
CA LEU A 391 -19.62 -2.11 0.88
C LEU A 391 -20.11 -1.41 -0.42
N GLY A 392 -20.04 -2.08 -1.57
CA GLY A 392 -20.39 -1.49 -2.86
C GLY A 392 -19.46 -0.35 -3.30
N SER A 393 -19.87 0.40 -4.32
CA SER A 393 -19.20 1.61 -4.78
C SER A 393 -19.65 2.85 -4.00
N LYS A 394 -18.84 3.92 -4.00
CA LYS A 394 -19.24 5.23 -3.43
C LYS A 394 -20.23 5.99 -4.31
N VAL A 395 -20.27 5.64 -5.60
CA VAL A 395 -21.01 6.32 -6.65
C VAL A 395 -21.54 5.30 -7.65
N ASP A 396 -22.61 5.68 -8.33
CA ASP A 396 -23.12 4.97 -9.50
C ASP A 396 -22.40 5.44 -10.77
N ARG A 397 -22.71 4.80 -11.90
CA ARG A 397 -22.27 5.26 -13.22
C ARG A 397 -22.80 6.67 -13.51
N ILE A 398 -21.90 7.55 -13.91
CA ILE A 398 -22.15 8.95 -14.28
C ILE A 398 -21.95 9.13 -15.79
N GLU A 399 -20.90 8.51 -16.34
CA GLU A 399 -20.49 8.64 -17.73
C GLU A 399 -21.34 7.77 -18.67
N ASP A 400 -21.56 8.26 -19.91
CA ASP A 400 -22.28 7.51 -20.96
C ASP A 400 -21.34 6.47 -21.59
N PRO A 401 -21.61 5.15 -21.48
CA PRO A 401 -20.79 4.11 -22.10
C PRO A 401 -20.64 4.28 -23.62
N GLY A 402 -21.63 4.86 -24.28
CA GLY A 402 -21.57 5.16 -25.72
C GLY A 402 -20.48 6.16 -26.08
N GLN A 403 -19.95 6.92 -25.11
CA GLN A 403 -18.80 7.83 -25.29
C GLN A 403 -17.45 7.20 -24.99
N TRP A 404 -17.43 5.96 -24.51
CA TRP A 404 -16.25 5.25 -24.02
C TRP A 404 -16.12 3.86 -24.67
N THR A 405 -16.44 3.76 -25.96
CA THR A 405 -16.10 2.56 -26.76
C THR A 405 -14.59 2.48 -26.94
N GLU A 406 -14.07 1.29 -27.24
CA GLU A 406 -12.64 1.08 -27.46
C GLU A 406 -12.06 2.06 -28.50
N GLU A 407 -12.76 2.29 -29.62
CA GLU A 407 -12.31 3.24 -30.63
C GLU A 407 -12.23 4.68 -30.10
N LYS A 408 -13.23 5.11 -29.31
CA LYS A 408 -13.26 6.45 -28.71
C LYS A 408 -12.22 6.61 -27.62
N ILE A 409 -11.95 5.56 -26.85
CA ILE A 409 -10.87 5.53 -25.85
C ILE A 409 -9.53 5.76 -26.54
N ILE A 410 -9.26 5.04 -27.63
CA ILE A 410 -8.01 5.17 -28.40
C ILE A 410 -7.90 6.58 -29.01
N GLU A 411 -8.97 7.08 -29.63
CA GLU A 411 -8.99 8.41 -30.26
C GLU A 411 -8.70 9.52 -29.22
N ARG A 412 -9.38 9.49 -28.08
CA ARG A 412 -9.20 10.49 -27.00
C ARG A 412 -7.84 10.35 -26.31
N GLY A 413 -7.39 9.13 -26.02
CA GLY A 413 -6.10 8.92 -25.38
C GLY A 413 -4.95 9.43 -26.25
N ALA A 414 -5.08 9.38 -27.58
CA ALA A 414 -4.09 9.92 -28.51
C ALA A 414 -4.01 11.47 -28.51
N THR A 415 -5.00 12.17 -27.95
CA THR A 415 -4.98 13.64 -27.85
C THR A 415 -4.36 14.16 -26.56
N ILE A 416 -4.10 13.28 -25.59
CA ILE A 416 -3.47 13.65 -24.32
C ILE A 416 -1.96 13.78 -24.55
N ASP A 417 -1.48 15.02 -24.60
CA ASP A 417 -0.06 15.34 -24.78
C ASP A 417 0.67 15.16 -23.44
N SER A 418 1.36 14.02 -23.29
CA SER A 418 2.17 13.72 -22.11
C SER A 418 3.65 13.81 -22.47
N ASP A 419 4.35 14.79 -21.90
CA ASP A 419 5.82 14.80 -21.87
C ASP A 419 6.29 13.69 -20.92
N LYS A 420 6.29 12.44 -21.41
CA LYS A 420 6.64 11.25 -20.63
C LYS A 420 8.14 11.12 -20.33
N GLY A 421 8.98 12.13 -20.61
CA GLY A 421 10.42 12.11 -20.32
C GLY A 421 11.20 10.95 -20.98
N PRO A 422 12.54 10.87 -20.80
CA PRO A 422 13.36 9.78 -21.32
C PRO A 422 13.13 8.45 -20.57
N ALA A 423 13.49 7.32 -21.18
CA ALA A 423 13.41 5.99 -20.57
C ALA A 423 14.34 5.87 -19.34
N GLY A 424 13.78 5.56 -18.17
CA GLY A 424 14.51 5.31 -16.91
C GLY A 424 14.67 3.82 -16.59
N ASP A 425 15.36 3.50 -15.49
CA ASP A 425 15.43 2.13 -14.95
C ASP A 425 14.22 1.90 -14.02
N PHE A 426 13.50 0.80 -14.22
CA PHE A 426 12.14 0.56 -13.74
C PHE A 426 12.03 -0.52 -12.65
N ASP A 427 13.17 -0.90 -12.05
CA ASP A 427 13.31 -1.99 -11.06
C ASP A 427 13.55 -1.49 -9.61
N ASP A 428 13.40 -0.18 -9.36
CA ASP A 428 13.69 0.45 -8.07
C ASP A 428 12.52 0.49 -7.06
#